data_AF-A0A935E7Y0-F1
#
_entry.id   AF-A0A935E7Y0-F1
#
_cell.length_a   1.000
_cell.length_b   1.000
_cell.length_c   1.000
_cell.angle_alpha   90.00
_cell.angle_beta   90.00
_cell.angle_gamma   90.00
#
_symmetry.space_group_name_H-M   'P 1'
#
loop_
_entity.id
_entity.type
_entity.pdbx_description
1 polymer ?
#
loop_
_entity_poly.entity_id
_entity_poly.type
_entity_poly.pdbx_seq_one_letter_code
_entity_poly.pdbx_strand_id
1 'polypeptide(L)'
;MTEGSAGSTQALWQLLEPGTDHAAALSALTGSDASEASAVTAAAVLLSPEAGAFLDSLPSLVRSLGIGHRTGAERCVGQVRGPIIWSETLTAWSSGLGHDDVFICMTTERDLDLPENRLIVALLTRLASSSPAIDRLRDDVMDPAARASAASRIAAAKHALRDRRFAGITPKAPGAAALRSVRGRRRAAFAAASALLARLDQPLHPDDVALLTPEPWAAAHRLLLAGLAALDQMGHACPVPRVESAGLVAGRLVLRAEADGPELIVRPLRAGCEPVAVASETDVRRVLALPRPVPAGDQSPLVPQSL
;
A
#
# COMPACT_ATOMS: atom_id res chain seq x y z
N MET A 1 -27.80 -20.12 3.73
CA MET A 1 -27.36 -19.32 4.89
C MET A 1 -25.95 -18.73 4.72
N THR A 2 -25.40 -18.70 3.50
CA THR A 2 -24.02 -18.25 3.20
C THR A 2 -23.90 -16.75 2.88
N GLU A 3 -25.00 -16.07 2.53
CA GLU A 3 -25.00 -14.64 2.16
C GLU A 3 -24.57 -13.70 3.30
N GLY A 4 -24.89 -14.03 4.56
CA GLY A 4 -24.52 -13.20 5.72
C GLY A 4 -23.02 -13.24 6.06
N SER A 5 -22.32 -14.32 5.69
CA SER A 5 -20.89 -14.52 5.99
C SER A 5 -20.02 -13.73 5.01
N ALA A 6 -20.31 -13.83 3.71
CA ALA A 6 -19.61 -13.08 2.66
C ALA A 6 -19.77 -11.56 2.84
N GLY A 7 -20.98 -11.09 3.17
CA GLY A 7 -21.23 -9.66 3.41
C GLY A 7 -20.43 -9.09 4.60
N SER A 8 -20.08 -9.91 5.59
CA SER A 8 -19.35 -9.45 6.77
C SER A 8 -17.86 -9.23 6.48
N THR A 9 -17.22 -10.14 5.75
CA THR A 9 -15.84 -9.94 5.30
C THR A 9 -15.74 -8.72 4.38
N GLN A 10 -16.70 -8.56 3.45
CA GLN A 10 -16.74 -7.43 2.53
C GLN A 10 -16.86 -6.09 3.27
N ALA A 11 -17.77 -6.01 4.25
CA ALA A 11 -17.94 -4.83 5.06
C ALA A 11 -16.67 -4.48 5.85
N LEU A 12 -16.00 -5.47 6.46
CA LEU A 12 -14.73 -5.23 7.15
C LEU A 12 -13.64 -4.72 6.20
N TRP A 13 -13.50 -5.31 5.01
CA TRP A 13 -12.53 -4.86 4.01
C TRP A 13 -12.75 -3.41 3.60
N GLN A 14 -14.01 -3.00 3.43
CA GLN A 14 -14.36 -1.61 3.09
C GLN A 14 -14.15 -0.63 4.24
N LEU A 15 -14.16 -1.11 5.48
CA LEU A 15 -13.92 -0.28 6.67
C LEU A 15 -12.43 -0.04 6.95
N LEU A 16 -11.50 -0.75 6.29
CA LEU A 16 -10.07 -0.57 6.55
C LEU A 16 -9.60 0.86 6.23
N GLU A 17 -8.60 1.33 6.98
CA GLU A 17 -8.04 2.67 6.76
C GLU A 17 -7.36 2.78 5.39
N PRO A 18 -7.49 3.93 4.70
CA PRO A 18 -6.74 4.18 3.46
C PRO A 18 -5.23 4.07 3.68
N GLY A 19 -4.55 3.36 2.78
CA GLY A 19 -3.11 3.13 2.87
C GLY A 19 -2.70 1.91 3.72
N THR A 20 -3.67 1.13 4.19
CA THR A 20 -3.41 -0.20 4.77
C THR A 20 -2.68 -1.09 3.77
N ASP A 21 -1.69 -1.86 4.25
CA ASP A 21 -1.06 -2.90 3.44
C ASP A 21 -2.07 -4.02 3.17
N HIS A 22 -2.53 -4.11 1.93
CA HIS A 22 -3.55 -5.08 1.50
C HIS A 22 -3.11 -6.53 1.69
N ALA A 23 -1.80 -6.83 1.59
CA ALA A 23 -1.32 -8.18 1.83
C ALA A 23 -1.42 -8.54 3.32
N ALA A 24 -1.06 -7.59 4.20
CA ALA A 24 -1.21 -7.76 5.64
C ALA A 24 -2.69 -7.84 6.03
N ALA A 25 -3.55 -7.02 5.41
CA ALA A 25 -5.00 -7.06 5.62
C ALA A 25 -5.62 -8.39 5.19
N LEU A 26 -5.22 -8.91 4.03
CA LEU A 26 -5.69 -10.21 3.55
C LEU A 26 -5.28 -11.31 4.53
N SER A 27 -4.00 -11.36 4.92
CA SER A 27 -3.49 -12.31 5.93
C SER A 27 -4.27 -12.22 7.25
N ALA A 28 -4.57 -11.01 7.72
CA ALA A 28 -5.34 -10.78 8.95
C ALA A 28 -6.84 -11.08 8.84
N LEU A 29 -7.38 -11.27 7.64
CA LEU A 29 -8.80 -11.61 7.41
C LEU A 29 -8.99 -13.08 7.05
N THR A 30 -8.00 -13.72 6.44
CA THR A 30 -8.10 -15.13 6.01
C THR A 30 -7.33 -16.07 6.92
N GLY A 31 -6.43 -15.54 7.76
CA GLY A 31 -5.47 -16.32 8.54
C GLY A 31 -4.37 -16.97 7.70
N SER A 32 -4.25 -16.62 6.41
CA SER A 32 -3.17 -17.11 5.56
C SER A 32 -1.82 -16.54 5.98
N ASP A 33 -0.74 -17.25 5.68
CA ASP A 33 0.62 -16.74 5.89
C ASP A 33 0.84 -15.42 5.12
N ALA A 34 1.67 -14.54 5.67
CA ALA A 34 1.96 -13.23 5.08
C ALA A 34 2.58 -13.34 3.67
N SER A 35 3.40 -14.37 3.42
CA SER A 35 4.00 -14.65 2.12
C SER A 35 2.92 -15.06 1.11
N GLU A 36 1.99 -15.92 1.51
CA GLU A 36 0.87 -16.37 0.67
C GLU A 36 -0.06 -15.20 0.33
N ALA A 37 -0.45 -14.39 1.33
CA ALA A 37 -1.29 -13.22 1.12
C ALA A 37 -0.64 -12.19 0.17
N SER A 38 0.67 -11.96 0.32
CA SER A 38 1.45 -11.11 -0.58
C SER A 38 1.47 -11.66 -2.01
N ALA A 39 1.62 -12.98 -2.14
CA ALA A 39 1.61 -13.65 -3.44
C ALA A 39 0.25 -13.60 -4.14
N VAL A 40 -0.84 -13.82 -3.42
CA VAL A 40 -2.21 -13.70 -3.93
C VAL A 40 -2.48 -12.26 -4.37
N THR A 41 -2.09 -11.28 -3.57
CA THR A 41 -2.23 -9.85 -3.88
C THR A 41 -1.46 -9.48 -5.16
N ALA A 42 -0.22 -9.98 -5.29
CA ALA A 42 0.60 -9.77 -6.49
C ALA A 42 -0.01 -10.44 -7.73
N ALA A 43 -0.55 -11.65 -7.59
CA ALA A 43 -1.23 -12.39 -8.66
C ALA A 43 -2.48 -11.66 -9.14
N ALA A 44 -3.31 -11.15 -8.22
CA ALA A 44 -4.51 -10.39 -8.55
C ALA A 44 -4.20 -9.16 -9.42
N VAL A 45 -3.17 -8.39 -9.04
CA VAL A 45 -2.70 -7.26 -9.87
C VAL A 45 -2.16 -7.74 -11.20
N LEU A 46 -1.31 -8.77 -11.21
CA LEU A 46 -0.67 -9.25 -12.43
C LEU A 46 -1.67 -9.79 -13.44
N LEU A 47 -2.74 -10.46 -13.00
CA LEU A 47 -3.78 -11.05 -13.85
C LEU A 47 -4.88 -10.06 -14.23
N SER A 48 -4.95 -8.92 -13.54
CA SER A 48 -5.93 -7.88 -13.80
C SER A 48 -5.95 -7.40 -15.27
N PRO A 49 -7.11 -7.00 -15.81
CA PRO A 49 -7.19 -6.44 -17.16
C PRO A 49 -6.36 -5.15 -17.28
N GLU A 50 -6.22 -4.39 -16.20
CA GLU A 50 -5.44 -3.15 -16.20
C GLU A 50 -3.94 -3.40 -16.42
N ALA A 51 -3.39 -4.49 -15.86
CA ALA A 51 -2.00 -4.88 -16.11
C ALA A 51 -1.77 -5.27 -17.57
N GLY A 52 -2.70 -6.02 -18.17
CA GLY A 52 -2.66 -6.36 -19.60
C GLY A 52 -2.71 -5.10 -20.48
N ALA A 53 -3.72 -4.25 -20.27
CA ALA A 53 -3.90 -3.02 -21.03
C ALA A 53 -2.70 -2.06 -20.90
N PHE A 54 -2.07 -1.98 -19.73
CA PHE A 54 -0.84 -1.22 -19.54
C PHE A 54 0.30 -1.76 -20.40
N LEU A 55 0.56 -3.07 -20.34
CA LEU A 55 1.62 -3.70 -21.13
C LEU A 55 1.37 -3.56 -22.64
N ASP A 56 0.12 -3.70 -23.09
CA ASP A 56 -0.27 -3.53 -24.49
C ASP A 56 -0.09 -2.08 -24.97
N SER A 57 -0.24 -1.09 -24.07
CA SER A 57 -0.04 0.33 -24.37
C SER A 57 1.45 0.73 -24.43
N LEU A 58 2.37 -0.10 -23.94
CA LEU A 58 3.79 0.24 -23.83
C LEU A 58 4.43 0.69 -25.14
N PRO A 59 4.28 0.00 -26.29
CA PRO A 59 4.96 0.41 -27.53
C PRO A 59 4.61 1.85 -27.95
N SER A 60 3.38 2.29 -27.67
CA SER A 60 2.92 3.65 -27.93
C SER A 60 3.44 4.63 -26.86
N LEU A 61 3.44 4.24 -25.59
CA LEU A 61 4.03 5.03 -24.50
C LEU A 61 5.52 5.26 -24.70
N VAL A 62 6.30 4.23 -25.06
CA VAL A 62 7.75 4.36 -25.21
C VAL A 62 8.10 5.26 -26.41
N ARG A 63 7.30 5.24 -27.48
CA ARG A 63 7.45 6.14 -28.64
C ARG A 63 7.12 7.60 -28.32
N SER A 64 6.31 7.84 -27.30
CA SER A 64 5.81 9.17 -26.93
C SER A 64 6.32 9.65 -25.57
N LEU A 65 7.42 9.07 -25.07
CA LEU A 65 8.02 9.47 -23.79
C LEU A 65 8.28 10.97 -23.75
N GLY A 66 7.97 11.57 -22.60
CA GLY A 66 8.28 12.97 -22.38
C GLY A 66 9.80 13.16 -22.37
N ILE A 67 10.26 14.21 -23.04
CA ILE A 67 11.63 14.69 -22.95
C ILE A 67 11.57 16.06 -22.28
N GLY A 68 12.16 16.16 -21.10
CA GLY A 68 12.39 17.40 -20.40
C GLY A 68 13.74 17.99 -20.76
N HIS A 69 13.97 19.19 -20.25
CA HIS A 69 15.26 19.85 -20.33
C HIS A 69 15.64 20.31 -18.93
N ARG A 70 16.86 19.97 -18.51
CA ARG A 70 17.43 20.44 -17.26
C ARG A 70 18.63 21.33 -17.57
N THR A 71 18.63 22.52 -17.01
CA THR A 71 19.76 23.45 -17.10
C THR A 71 20.62 23.29 -15.86
N GLY A 72 21.93 23.18 -16.02
CA GLY A 72 22.88 23.07 -14.92
C GLY A 72 24.21 23.71 -15.26
N ALA A 73 24.98 24.00 -14.21
CA ALA A 73 26.36 24.42 -14.34
C ALA A 73 27.23 23.20 -14.69
N GLU A 74 27.94 23.25 -15.81
CA GLU A 74 28.89 22.24 -16.25
C GLU A 74 30.28 22.85 -16.37
N ARG A 75 31.29 22.15 -15.85
CA ARG A 75 32.69 22.52 -16.00
C ARG A 75 33.17 22.13 -17.39
N CYS A 76 33.38 23.11 -18.26
CA CYS A 76 33.91 22.93 -19.61
C CYS A 76 35.40 23.28 -19.64
N VAL A 77 36.23 22.36 -20.13
CA VAL A 77 37.69 22.55 -20.24
C VAL A 77 38.06 22.68 -21.72
N GLY A 78 38.75 23.76 -22.09
CA GLY A 78 39.21 24.03 -23.45
C GLY A 78 38.10 24.32 -24.47
N GLN A 79 36.85 24.44 -24.04
CA GLN A 79 35.69 24.75 -24.89
C GLN A 79 34.61 25.44 -24.06
N VAL A 80 33.75 26.23 -24.72
CA VAL A 80 32.58 26.87 -24.09
C VAL A 80 31.32 26.23 -24.65
N ARG A 81 30.46 25.71 -23.76
CA ARG A 81 29.19 25.08 -24.14
C ARG A 81 28.03 25.88 -23.54
N GLY A 82 27.56 26.88 -24.28
CA GLY A 82 26.47 27.75 -23.83
C GLY A 82 26.93 28.96 -23.00
N PRO A 83 26.01 29.67 -22.33
CA PRO A 83 26.32 30.87 -21.55
C PRO A 83 27.29 30.59 -20.39
N ILE A 84 28.32 31.41 -20.23
CA ILE A 84 29.30 31.28 -19.15
C ILE A 84 28.70 31.84 -17.85
N ILE A 85 28.82 31.08 -16.76
CA ILE A 85 28.56 31.53 -15.40
C ILE A 85 29.84 32.18 -14.89
N TRP A 86 29.99 33.48 -15.14
CA TRP A 86 31.23 34.21 -14.82
C TRP A 86 31.58 34.18 -13.33
N SER A 87 30.60 34.24 -12.42
CA SER A 87 30.84 34.15 -10.98
C SER A 87 31.51 32.84 -10.58
N GLU A 88 31.02 31.71 -11.09
CA GLU A 88 31.57 30.38 -10.80
C GLU A 88 32.90 30.14 -11.52
N THR A 89 33.04 30.64 -12.75
CA THR A 89 34.28 30.57 -13.52
C THR A 89 35.42 31.32 -12.86
N LEU A 90 35.17 32.58 -12.45
CA LEU A 90 36.16 33.38 -11.74
C LEU A 90 36.54 32.74 -10.40
N THR A 91 35.58 32.14 -9.70
CA THR A 91 35.85 31.38 -8.47
C THR A 91 36.74 30.18 -8.76
N ALA A 92 36.44 29.40 -9.80
CA ALA A 92 37.24 28.26 -10.21
C ALA A 92 38.68 28.65 -10.57
N TRP A 93 38.87 29.75 -11.30
CA TRP A 93 40.20 30.30 -11.63
C TRP A 93 40.95 30.77 -10.38
N SER A 94 40.26 31.46 -9.46
CA SER A 94 40.88 31.94 -8.22
C SER A 94 41.34 30.80 -7.30
N SER A 95 40.69 29.63 -7.39
CA SER A 95 40.94 28.48 -6.53
C SER A 95 42.07 27.55 -7.00
N GLY A 96 42.58 27.72 -8.23
CA GLY A 96 43.60 26.84 -8.81
C GLY A 96 44.64 27.61 -9.63
N LEU A 97 45.93 27.42 -9.32
CA LEU A 97 47.02 27.89 -10.17
C LEU A 97 46.99 27.14 -11.51
N GLY A 98 46.86 27.87 -12.62
CA GLY A 98 47.07 27.35 -14.00
C GLY A 98 45.85 26.76 -14.72
N HIS A 99 44.63 27.20 -14.40
CA HIS A 99 43.39 26.68 -15.01
C HIS A 99 42.60 27.74 -15.80
N ASP A 100 43.28 28.58 -16.59
CA ASP A 100 42.66 29.65 -17.39
C ASP A 100 41.81 29.13 -18.57
N ASP A 101 41.81 27.81 -18.79
CA ASP A 101 41.06 27.11 -19.83
C ASP A 101 39.75 26.47 -19.32
N VAL A 102 39.41 26.70 -18.05
CA VAL A 102 38.21 26.13 -17.41
C VAL A 102 37.08 27.15 -17.37
N PHE A 103 35.99 26.91 -18.07
CA PHE A 103 34.78 27.73 -18.03
C PHE A 103 33.65 26.95 -17.37
N ILE A 104 32.94 27.56 -16.43
CA ILE A 104 31.70 26.97 -15.93
C ILE A 104 30.55 27.54 -16.76
N CYS A 105 29.90 26.68 -17.54
CA CYS A 105 28.85 27.06 -18.49
C CYS A 105 27.48 26.54 -18.03
N MET A 106 26.44 27.29 -18.33
CA MET A 106 25.05 26.81 -18.26
C MET A 106 24.78 25.90 -19.45
N THR A 107 24.80 24.58 -19.24
CA THR A 107 24.43 23.61 -20.26
C THR A 107 23.00 23.13 -20.05
N THR A 108 22.31 22.87 -21.17
CA THR A 108 20.97 22.29 -21.16
C THR A 108 21.08 20.86 -21.63
N GLU A 109 20.74 19.92 -20.75
CA GLU A 109 20.73 18.50 -21.06
C GLU A 109 19.29 17.99 -21.22
N ARG A 110 19.14 16.92 -21.99
CA ARG A 110 17.87 16.20 -22.08
C ARG A 110 17.64 15.45 -20.79
N ASP A 111 16.48 15.66 -20.19
CA ASP A 111 16.06 14.99 -18.97
C ASP A 111 14.92 14.02 -19.27
N LEU A 112 15.15 12.74 -19.02
CA LEU A 112 14.14 11.70 -19.15
C LEU A 112 13.52 11.31 -17.80
N ASP A 113 14.02 11.83 -16.67
CA ASP A 113 13.52 11.51 -15.32
C ASP A 113 12.28 12.33 -14.93
N LEU A 114 11.35 12.45 -15.88
CA LEU A 114 10.07 13.12 -15.69
C LEU A 114 9.12 12.27 -14.84
N PRO A 115 8.17 12.88 -14.10
CA PRO A 115 7.17 12.15 -13.32
C PRO A 115 6.42 11.06 -14.11
N GLU A 116 6.07 11.35 -15.36
CA GLU A 116 5.40 10.44 -16.27
C GLU A 116 6.23 9.18 -16.54
N ASN A 117 7.53 9.37 -16.83
CA ASN A 117 8.41 8.27 -17.18
C ASN A 117 8.77 7.46 -15.94
N ARG A 118 8.96 8.14 -14.78
CA ARG A 118 9.14 7.50 -13.47
C ARG A 118 7.95 6.64 -13.07
N LEU A 119 6.72 7.06 -13.39
CA LEU A 119 5.53 6.24 -13.17
C LEU A 119 5.60 4.94 -13.99
N ILE A 120 5.90 5.03 -15.29
CA ILE A 120 6.02 3.85 -16.16
C ILE A 120 7.07 2.88 -15.61
N VAL A 121 8.26 3.38 -15.28
CA VAL A 121 9.35 2.55 -14.74
C VAL A 121 8.95 1.94 -13.40
N ALA A 122 8.35 2.72 -12.49
CA ALA A 122 7.88 2.19 -11.21
C ALA A 122 6.84 1.06 -11.36
N LEU A 123 5.88 1.21 -12.27
CA LEU A 123 4.89 0.16 -12.57
C LEU A 123 5.55 -1.09 -13.17
N LEU A 124 6.45 -0.93 -14.14
CA LEU A 124 7.18 -2.04 -14.73
C LEU A 124 8.05 -2.76 -13.69
N THR A 125 8.75 -2.03 -12.84
CA THR A 125 9.56 -2.58 -11.75
C THR A 125 8.70 -3.38 -10.78
N ARG A 126 7.51 -2.87 -10.41
CA ARG A 126 6.55 -3.59 -9.57
C ARG A 126 6.15 -4.91 -10.20
N LEU A 127 5.67 -4.91 -11.45
CA LEU A 127 5.28 -6.13 -12.15
C LEU A 127 6.44 -7.13 -12.30
N ALA A 128 7.64 -6.64 -12.64
CA ALA A 128 8.83 -7.48 -12.80
C ALA A 128 9.30 -8.13 -11.48
N SER A 129 9.11 -7.44 -10.35
CA SER A 129 9.50 -7.90 -9.02
C SER A 129 8.57 -8.96 -8.41
N SER A 130 7.40 -9.20 -9.01
CA SER A 130 6.41 -10.16 -8.51
C SER A 130 6.76 -11.63 -8.77
N SER A 131 7.79 -11.93 -9.57
CA SER A 131 8.19 -13.31 -9.93
C SER A 131 8.32 -14.25 -8.73
N PRO A 132 9.09 -13.91 -7.67
CA PRO A 132 9.28 -14.82 -6.54
C PRO A 132 7.99 -15.05 -5.75
N ALA A 133 7.03 -14.12 -5.83
CA ALA A 133 5.74 -14.28 -5.16
C ALA A 133 4.86 -15.29 -5.93
N ILE A 134 4.81 -15.17 -7.26
CA ILE A 134 4.07 -16.12 -8.11
C ILE A 134 4.63 -17.53 -8.02
N ASP A 135 5.95 -17.68 -7.98
CA ASP A 135 6.61 -19.00 -7.89
C ASP A 135 6.31 -19.74 -6.57
N ARG A 136 5.88 -19.01 -5.52
CA ARG A 136 5.49 -19.59 -4.22
C ARG A 136 4.03 -20.00 -4.14
N LEU A 137 3.18 -19.54 -5.06
CA LEU A 137 1.77 -19.90 -5.04
C LEU A 137 1.61 -21.37 -5.38
N ARG A 138 0.86 -22.08 -4.54
CA ARG A 138 0.54 -23.48 -4.75
C ARG A 138 -0.35 -23.67 -5.96
N ASP A 139 -0.26 -24.84 -6.59
CA ASP A 139 -1.00 -25.20 -7.81
C ASP A 139 -2.52 -25.25 -7.62
N ASP A 140 -2.99 -25.44 -6.38
CA ASP A 140 -4.41 -25.41 -6.03
C ASP A 140 -4.97 -23.99 -5.86
N VAL A 141 -4.11 -22.98 -5.68
CA VAL A 141 -4.51 -21.57 -5.55
C VAL A 141 -4.49 -20.86 -6.91
N MET A 142 -3.58 -21.25 -7.80
CA MET A 142 -3.40 -20.61 -9.10
C MET A 142 -3.39 -21.65 -10.21
N ASP A 143 -4.35 -21.55 -11.13
CA ASP A 143 -4.43 -22.46 -12.26
C ASP A 143 -3.19 -22.32 -13.19
N PRO A 144 -2.80 -23.39 -13.90
CA PRO A 144 -1.62 -23.36 -14.76
C PRO A 144 -1.67 -22.32 -15.89
N ALA A 145 -2.85 -22.00 -16.41
CA ALA A 145 -3.01 -21.04 -17.50
C ALA A 145 -2.84 -19.60 -17.00
N ALA A 146 -3.41 -19.27 -15.85
CA ALA A 146 -3.20 -18.04 -15.11
C ALA A 146 -1.72 -17.88 -14.77
N ARG A 147 -1.06 -18.95 -14.29
CA ARG A 147 0.38 -18.90 -14.00
C ARG A 147 1.20 -18.59 -15.25
N ALA A 148 0.91 -19.23 -16.39
CA ALA A 148 1.56 -18.93 -17.66
C ALA A 148 1.32 -17.48 -18.12
N SER A 149 0.10 -16.97 -17.93
CA SER A 149 -0.27 -15.58 -18.24
C SER A 149 0.52 -14.59 -17.37
N ALA A 150 0.60 -14.82 -16.05
CA ALA A 150 1.38 -14.00 -15.13
C ALA A 150 2.87 -14.03 -15.50
N ALA A 151 3.44 -15.21 -15.78
CA ALA A 151 4.82 -15.35 -16.22
C ALA A 151 5.12 -14.57 -17.52
N SER A 152 4.20 -14.63 -18.49
CA SER A 152 4.29 -13.86 -19.74
C SER A 152 4.31 -12.35 -19.46
N ARG A 153 3.42 -11.84 -18.60
CA ARG A 153 3.36 -10.42 -18.22
C ARG A 153 4.62 -9.95 -17.47
N ILE A 154 5.14 -10.79 -16.56
CA ILE A 154 6.42 -10.54 -15.87
C ILE A 154 7.57 -10.46 -16.88
N ALA A 155 7.63 -11.39 -17.84
CA ALA A 155 8.65 -11.41 -18.88
C ALA A 155 8.58 -10.16 -19.78
N ALA A 156 7.37 -9.74 -20.16
CA ALA A 156 7.14 -8.51 -20.92
C ALA A 156 7.60 -7.27 -20.15
N ALA A 157 7.29 -7.17 -18.86
CA ALA A 157 7.75 -6.07 -18.01
C ALA A 157 9.28 -6.03 -17.88
N LYS A 158 9.91 -7.19 -17.63
CA LYS A 158 11.38 -7.33 -17.59
C LYS A 158 12.04 -6.96 -18.91
N HIS A 159 11.43 -7.35 -20.04
CA HIS A 159 11.92 -6.99 -21.37
C HIS A 159 11.82 -5.49 -21.61
N ALA A 160 10.69 -4.86 -21.28
CA ALA A 160 10.48 -3.43 -21.44
C ALA A 160 11.50 -2.60 -20.64
N LEU A 161 11.82 -3.01 -19.41
CA LEU A 161 12.83 -2.33 -18.57
C LEU A 161 14.26 -2.35 -19.15
N ARG A 162 14.54 -3.23 -20.13
CA ARG A 162 15.84 -3.27 -20.82
C ARG A 162 15.96 -2.25 -21.95
N ASP A 163 14.89 -1.54 -22.29
CA ASP A 163 14.93 -0.49 -23.31
C ASP A 163 15.86 0.66 -22.85
N ARG A 164 16.79 1.06 -23.72
CA ARG A 164 17.75 2.14 -23.45
C ARG A 164 17.08 3.47 -23.10
N ARG A 165 15.83 3.69 -23.53
CA ARG A 165 15.08 4.91 -23.22
C ARG A 165 14.67 5.03 -21.76
N PHE A 166 14.65 3.92 -21.02
CA PHE A 166 14.43 3.94 -19.57
C PHE A 166 15.73 4.00 -18.75
N ALA A 167 16.89 3.99 -19.42
CA ALA A 167 18.17 4.10 -18.74
C ALA A 167 18.28 5.46 -18.03
N GLY A 168 18.65 5.43 -16.73
CA GLY A 168 18.82 6.63 -15.91
C GLY A 168 17.53 7.19 -15.29
N ILE A 169 16.38 6.56 -15.52
CA ILE A 169 15.10 6.98 -14.91
C ILE A 169 14.95 6.34 -13.53
N THR A 170 14.58 7.16 -12.55
CA THR A 170 14.43 6.70 -11.17
C THR A 170 13.20 5.78 -11.04
N PRO A 171 13.34 4.54 -10.52
CA PRO A 171 12.22 3.60 -10.35
C PRO A 171 11.38 3.95 -9.10
N LYS A 172 10.98 5.22 -8.96
CA LYS A 172 10.21 5.72 -7.82
C LYS A 172 8.94 6.38 -8.30
N ALA A 173 7.80 5.81 -7.90
CA ALA A 173 6.48 6.35 -8.18
C ALA A 173 6.41 7.84 -7.80
N PRO A 174 5.84 8.70 -8.66
CA PRO A 174 5.73 10.12 -8.37
C PRO A 174 4.76 10.36 -7.20
N GLY A 175 4.97 11.44 -6.46
CA GLY A 175 4.01 11.85 -5.42
C GLY A 175 2.65 12.26 -6.01
N ALA A 176 1.63 12.31 -5.16
CA ALA A 176 0.25 12.60 -5.57
C ALA A 176 0.08 13.92 -6.36
N ALA A 177 0.85 14.95 -6.02
CA ALA A 177 0.83 16.22 -6.77
C ALA A 177 1.35 16.05 -8.21
N ALA A 178 2.45 15.33 -8.38
CA ALA A 178 3.03 15.07 -9.70
C ALA A 178 2.10 14.19 -10.54
N LEU A 179 1.51 13.14 -9.95
CA LEU A 179 0.52 12.29 -10.61
C LEU A 179 -0.72 13.06 -11.08
N ARG A 180 -1.21 14.03 -10.30
CA ARG A 180 -2.31 14.91 -10.72
C ARG A 180 -1.94 15.73 -11.97
N SER A 181 -0.72 16.25 -12.03
CA SER A 181 -0.21 16.96 -13.22
C SER A 181 -0.11 16.04 -14.45
N VAL A 182 0.43 14.83 -14.29
CA VAL A 182 0.50 13.81 -15.35
C VAL A 182 -0.89 13.51 -15.94
N ARG A 183 -1.88 13.28 -15.06
CA ARG A 183 -3.26 12.97 -15.43
C ARG A 183 -3.95 14.11 -16.19
N GLY A 184 -3.55 15.36 -15.98
CA GLY A 184 -4.10 16.52 -16.69
C GLY A 184 -3.56 16.66 -18.11
N ARG A 185 -2.24 16.66 -18.28
CA ARG A 185 -1.60 17.00 -19.58
C ARG A 185 -1.67 15.90 -20.63
N ARG A 186 -1.69 14.63 -20.22
CA ARG A 186 -1.62 13.47 -21.14
C ARG A 186 -2.60 12.37 -20.75
N ARG A 187 -3.80 12.76 -20.32
CA ARG A 187 -4.82 11.85 -19.75
C ARG A 187 -5.06 10.60 -20.57
N ALA A 188 -5.23 10.75 -21.90
CA ALA A 188 -5.53 9.64 -22.79
C ALA A 188 -4.35 8.66 -22.93
N ALA A 189 -3.12 9.18 -23.08
CA ALA A 189 -1.94 8.35 -23.24
C ALA A 189 -1.62 7.56 -21.96
N PHE A 190 -1.83 8.15 -20.78
CA PHE A 190 -1.54 7.55 -19.47
C PHE A 190 -2.74 6.89 -18.79
N ALA A 191 -3.84 6.67 -19.51
CA ALA A 191 -5.05 6.09 -18.95
C ALA A 191 -4.80 4.68 -18.39
N ALA A 192 -4.14 3.81 -19.17
CA ALA A 192 -3.84 2.45 -18.75
C ALA A 192 -2.86 2.39 -17.56
N ALA A 193 -1.82 3.23 -17.56
CA ALA A 193 -0.89 3.34 -16.43
C ALA A 193 -1.60 3.85 -15.15
N SER A 194 -2.53 4.81 -15.30
CA SER A 194 -3.31 5.32 -14.17
C SER A 194 -4.30 4.28 -13.63
N ALA A 195 -4.90 3.48 -14.51
CA ALA A 195 -5.79 2.38 -14.12
C ALA A 195 -5.02 1.29 -13.37
N LEU A 196 -3.83 0.91 -13.85
CA LEU A 196 -2.97 -0.03 -13.14
C LEU A 196 -2.50 0.52 -11.79
N LEU A 197 -2.20 1.81 -11.70
CA LEU A 197 -1.86 2.43 -10.41
C LEU A 197 -3.04 2.35 -9.43
N ALA A 198 -4.26 2.63 -9.88
CA ALA A 198 -5.46 2.48 -9.05
C ALA A 198 -5.68 1.01 -8.64
N ARG A 199 -5.40 0.06 -9.54
CA ARG A 199 -5.43 -1.38 -9.22
C ARG A 199 -4.36 -1.77 -8.20
N LEU A 200 -3.18 -1.16 -8.21
CA LEU A 200 -2.16 -1.39 -7.17
C LEU A 200 -2.60 -0.85 -5.81
N ASP A 201 -3.31 0.27 -5.79
CA ASP A 201 -3.90 0.85 -4.59
C ASP A 201 -5.09 0.02 -4.07
N GLN A 202 -5.74 -0.78 -4.92
CA GLN A 202 -6.84 -1.68 -4.55
C GLN A 202 -6.73 -3.01 -5.31
N PRO A 203 -5.81 -3.90 -4.88
CA PRO A 203 -5.43 -5.09 -5.64
C PRO A 203 -6.53 -6.16 -5.71
N LEU A 204 -7.38 -6.23 -4.68
CA LEU A 204 -8.44 -7.23 -4.54
C LEU A 204 -9.81 -6.55 -4.42
N HIS A 205 -10.82 -7.14 -5.06
CA HIS A 205 -12.21 -6.76 -4.82
C HIS A 205 -12.68 -7.34 -3.48
N PRO A 206 -13.59 -6.68 -2.74
CA PRO A 206 -14.18 -7.24 -1.52
C PRO A 206 -14.75 -8.66 -1.72
N ASP A 207 -15.32 -8.93 -2.90
CA ASP A 207 -15.84 -10.26 -3.24
C ASP A 207 -14.75 -11.34 -3.31
N ASP A 208 -13.58 -11.00 -3.86
CA ASP A 208 -12.44 -11.91 -3.94
C ASP A 208 -11.96 -12.28 -2.54
N VAL A 209 -11.89 -11.29 -1.64
CA VAL A 209 -11.47 -11.50 -0.24
C VAL A 209 -12.47 -12.41 0.48
N ALA A 210 -13.77 -12.19 0.27
CA ALA A 210 -14.81 -13.05 0.85
C ALA A 210 -14.71 -14.50 0.36
N LEU A 211 -14.40 -14.72 -0.92
CA LEU A 211 -14.20 -16.06 -1.48
C LEU A 211 -12.98 -16.78 -0.90
N LEU A 212 -11.92 -16.03 -0.62
CA LEU A 212 -10.68 -16.55 -0.03
C LEU A 212 -10.76 -16.76 1.48
N THR A 213 -11.83 -16.28 2.14
CA THR A 213 -11.96 -16.34 3.59
C THR A 213 -12.52 -17.68 4.06
N PRO A 214 -11.79 -18.42 4.92
CA PRO A 214 -12.32 -19.66 5.51
C PRO A 214 -13.54 -19.39 6.41
N GLU A 215 -14.44 -20.36 6.54
CA GLU A 215 -15.68 -20.21 7.33
C GLU A 215 -15.45 -19.81 8.80
N PRO A 216 -14.43 -20.32 9.53
CA PRO A 216 -14.14 -19.85 10.89
C PRO A 216 -13.84 -18.34 10.95
N TRP A 217 -13.10 -17.83 9.97
CA TRP A 217 -12.79 -16.40 9.85
C TRP A 217 -14.01 -15.58 9.50
N ALA A 218 -14.84 -16.06 8.57
CA ALA A 218 -16.08 -15.38 8.21
C ALA A 218 -17.08 -15.32 9.39
N ALA A 219 -17.11 -16.34 10.26
CA ALA A 219 -17.86 -16.31 11.52
C ALA A 219 -17.29 -15.29 12.52
N ALA A 220 -15.97 -15.24 12.68
CA ALA A 220 -15.30 -14.23 13.50
C ALA A 220 -15.53 -12.79 13.00
N HIS A 221 -15.57 -12.58 11.69
CA HIS A 221 -15.88 -11.27 11.08
C HIS A 221 -17.28 -10.79 11.47
N ARG A 222 -18.26 -11.69 11.47
CA ARG A 222 -19.62 -11.40 11.95
C ARG A 222 -19.62 -10.94 13.41
N LEU A 223 -18.88 -11.63 14.28
CA LEU A 223 -18.76 -11.27 15.69
C LEU A 223 -18.09 -9.91 15.88
N LEU A 224 -17.04 -9.61 15.12
CA LEU A 224 -16.35 -8.33 15.17
C LEU A 224 -17.29 -7.18 14.76
N LEU A 225 -18.01 -7.32 13.65
CA LEU A 225 -18.99 -6.33 13.21
C LEU A 225 -20.12 -6.14 14.22
N ALA A 226 -20.62 -7.23 14.82
CA ALA A 226 -21.63 -7.15 15.86
C ALA A 226 -21.11 -6.39 17.11
N GLY A 227 -19.84 -6.59 17.46
CA GLY A 227 -19.18 -5.82 18.52
C GLY A 227 -19.03 -4.33 18.20
N LEU A 228 -18.68 -3.99 16.96
CA LEU A 228 -18.61 -2.59 16.49
C LEU A 228 -20.00 -1.93 16.52
N ALA A 229 -21.03 -2.64 16.06
CA ALA A 229 -22.41 -2.17 16.13
C ALA A 229 -22.89 -1.99 17.58
N ALA A 230 -22.49 -2.89 18.50
CA ALA A 230 -22.81 -2.74 19.91
C ALA A 230 -22.13 -1.51 20.53
N LEU A 231 -20.85 -1.25 20.21
CA LEU A 231 -20.13 -0.05 20.65
C LEU A 231 -20.85 1.23 20.19
N ASP A 232 -21.27 1.27 18.93
CA ASP A 232 -22.03 2.39 18.36
C ASP A 232 -23.37 2.60 19.07
N GLN A 233 -24.13 1.52 19.31
CA GLN A 233 -25.40 1.56 20.07
C GLN A 233 -25.22 2.06 21.52
N MET A 234 -24.06 1.80 22.13
CA MET A 234 -23.71 2.30 23.46
C MET A 234 -23.21 3.76 23.45
N GLY A 235 -23.18 4.42 22.29
CA GLY A 235 -22.71 5.80 22.13
C GLY A 235 -21.19 5.95 22.23
N HIS A 236 -20.45 4.86 22.05
CA HIS A 236 -18.99 4.90 21.97
C HIS A 236 -18.53 5.22 20.55
N ALA A 237 -17.42 5.96 20.42
CA ALA A 237 -16.79 6.17 19.12
C ALA A 237 -16.37 4.82 18.53
N CYS A 238 -16.91 4.48 17.36
CA CYS A 238 -16.60 3.24 16.66
C CYS A 238 -15.20 3.37 16.02
N PRO A 239 -14.20 2.61 16.50
CA PRO A 239 -12.84 2.69 15.97
C PRO A 239 -12.78 2.04 14.59
N VAL A 240 -12.03 2.66 13.68
CA VAL A 240 -11.75 2.07 12.36
C VAL A 240 -10.84 0.84 12.55
N PRO A 241 -11.18 -0.34 11.99
CA PRO A 241 -10.32 -1.51 12.07
C PRO A 241 -8.95 -1.27 11.41
N ARG A 242 -7.89 -1.66 12.11
CA ARG A 242 -6.50 -1.57 11.66
C ARG A 242 -5.83 -2.93 11.69
N VAL A 243 -4.89 -3.15 10.79
CA VAL A 243 -4.11 -4.38 10.75
C VAL A 243 -2.90 -4.25 11.69
N GLU A 244 -2.78 -5.14 12.66
CA GLU A 244 -1.64 -5.23 13.58
C GLU A 244 -1.21 -6.69 13.77
N SER A 245 0.08 -7.00 13.54
CA SER A 245 0.71 -8.28 13.90
C SER A 245 -0.13 -9.55 13.60
N ALA A 246 -0.63 -9.65 12.36
CA ALA A 246 -1.49 -10.75 11.87
C ALA A 246 -2.92 -10.81 12.44
N GLY A 247 -3.45 -9.69 12.92
CA GLY A 247 -4.84 -9.56 13.37
C GLY A 247 -5.46 -8.20 13.04
N LEU A 248 -6.75 -8.06 13.35
CA LEU A 248 -7.48 -6.81 13.23
C LEU A 248 -7.73 -6.20 14.59
N VAL A 249 -7.39 -4.92 14.75
CA VAL A 249 -7.58 -4.16 15.97
C VAL A 249 -8.54 -3.01 15.68
N ALA A 250 -9.67 -3.00 16.39
CA ALA A 250 -10.65 -1.94 16.37
C ALA A 250 -10.89 -1.49 17.81
N GLY A 251 -9.97 -0.66 18.32
CA GLY A 251 -9.98 -0.16 19.69
C GLY A 251 -9.89 -1.27 20.73
N ARG A 252 -11.03 -1.59 21.38
CA ARG A 252 -11.10 -2.67 22.38
C ARG A 252 -11.29 -4.04 21.75
N LEU A 253 -11.75 -4.12 20.51
CA LEU A 253 -11.99 -5.38 19.83
C LEU A 253 -10.73 -5.78 19.07
N VAL A 254 -10.27 -7.01 19.28
CA VAL A 254 -9.05 -7.52 18.67
C VAL A 254 -9.33 -8.91 18.14
N LEU A 255 -9.29 -9.06 16.83
CA LEU A 255 -9.36 -10.35 16.16
C LEU A 255 -7.93 -10.84 15.90
N ARG A 256 -7.59 -12.05 16.34
CA ARG A 256 -6.26 -12.65 16.16
C ARG A 256 -6.35 -14.07 15.64
N ALA A 257 -5.34 -14.46 14.88
CA ALA A 257 -5.11 -15.85 14.53
C ALA A 257 -4.52 -16.60 15.73
N GLU A 258 -5.20 -17.65 16.20
CA GLU A 258 -4.71 -18.60 17.20
C GLU A 258 -4.58 -20.01 16.58
N ALA A 259 -3.96 -20.95 17.30
CA ALA A 259 -3.69 -22.30 16.80
C ALA A 259 -4.97 -23.07 16.37
N ASP A 260 -6.08 -22.85 17.07
CA ASP A 260 -7.36 -23.52 16.84
C ASP A 260 -8.31 -22.72 15.93
N GLY A 261 -7.87 -21.56 15.41
CA GLY A 261 -8.66 -20.68 14.57
C GLY A 261 -8.66 -19.23 15.04
N PRO A 262 -9.46 -18.35 14.40
CA PRO A 262 -9.53 -16.96 14.77
C PRO A 262 -10.27 -16.76 16.09
N GLU A 263 -9.68 -15.98 17.01
CA GLU A 263 -10.29 -15.63 18.28
C GLU A 263 -10.56 -14.12 18.35
N LEU A 264 -11.79 -13.75 18.72
CA LEU A 264 -12.14 -12.37 19.03
C LEU A 264 -11.92 -12.11 20.51
N ILE A 265 -11.09 -11.11 20.80
CA ILE A 265 -10.69 -10.72 22.15
C ILE A 265 -11.19 -9.30 22.43
N VAL A 266 -11.82 -9.10 23.59
CA VAL A 266 -12.19 -7.79 24.09
C VAL A 266 -11.15 -7.33 25.11
N ARG A 267 -10.35 -6.32 24.75
CA ARG A 267 -9.40 -5.66 25.66
C ARG A 267 -10.16 -4.86 26.74
N PRO A 268 -9.79 -5.01 28.01
CA PRO A 268 -10.40 -4.26 29.10
C PRO A 268 -9.95 -2.80 29.07
N LEU A 269 -10.76 -1.93 29.69
CA LEU A 269 -10.46 -0.50 29.80
C LEU A 269 -9.36 -0.19 30.84
N ARG A 270 -9.09 -1.12 31.77
CA ARG A 270 -8.06 -0.97 32.81
C ARG A 270 -6.80 -1.74 32.44
N ALA A 271 -5.65 -1.11 32.64
CA ALA A 271 -4.37 -1.81 32.71
C ALA A 271 -4.40 -2.80 33.90
N GLY A 272 -4.05 -4.07 33.65
CA GLY A 272 -4.01 -5.14 34.64
C GLY A 272 -5.24 -6.07 34.69
N CYS A 273 -6.28 -5.81 33.91
CA CYS A 273 -7.33 -6.80 33.67
C CYS A 273 -6.94 -7.70 32.49
N GLU A 274 -7.29 -8.99 32.56
CA GLU A 274 -7.01 -9.93 31.48
C GLU A 274 -7.95 -9.68 30.28
N PRO A 275 -7.45 -9.78 29.04
CA PRO A 275 -8.29 -9.79 27.85
C PRO A 275 -9.27 -10.96 27.88
N VAL A 276 -10.51 -10.72 27.44
CA VAL A 276 -11.58 -11.73 27.45
C VAL A 276 -11.86 -12.20 26.03
N ALA A 277 -11.68 -13.50 25.78
CA ALA A 277 -12.12 -14.14 24.55
C ALA A 277 -13.65 -14.24 24.50
N VAL A 278 -14.22 -13.99 23.32
CA VAL A 278 -15.67 -14.00 23.11
C VAL A 278 -16.04 -14.88 21.92
N ALA A 279 -16.96 -15.80 22.14
CA ALA A 279 -17.37 -16.80 21.15
C ALA A 279 -18.78 -16.54 20.56
N SER A 280 -19.55 -15.62 21.13
CA SER A 280 -20.91 -15.30 20.68
C SER A 280 -21.21 -13.81 20.76
N GLU A 281 -22.20 -13.35 19.97
CA GLU A 281 -22.66 -11.96 19.99
C GLU A 281 -23.19 -11.54 21.38
N THR A 282 -23.86 -12.46 22.08
CA THR A 282 -24.35 -12.23 23.44
C THR A 282 -23.17 -12.00 24.41
N ASP A 283 -22.09 -12.77 24.27
CA ASP A 283 -20.89 -12.60 25.09
C ASP A 283 -20.19 -11.28 24.79
N VAL A 284 -20.06 -10.92 23.50
CA VAL A 284 -19.50 -9.62 23.08
C VAL A 284 -20.26 -8.47 23.75
N ARG A 285 -21.59 -8.45 23.65
CA ARG A 285 -22.42 -7.40 24.26
C ARG A 285 -22.28 -7.38 25.78
N ARG A 286 -22.29 -8.55 26.43
CA ARG A 286 -22.15 -8.68 27.88
C ARG A 286 -20.81 -8.12 28.36
N VAL A 287 -19.71 -8.49 27.71
CA VAL A 287 -18.35 -8.06 28.08
C VAL A 287 -18.13 -6.57 27.81
N LEU A 288 -18.69 -6.04 26.71
CA LEU A 288 -18.62 -4.61 26.41
C LEU A 288 -19.46 -3.75 27.38
N ALA A 289 -20.61 -4.26 27.82
CA ALA A 289 -21.53 -3.59 28.74
C ALA A 289 -21.05 -3.59 30.21
N LEU A 290 -19.99 -4.33 30.54
CA LEU A 290 -19.39 -4.26 31.88
C LEU A 290 -18.98 -2.81 32.17
N PRO A 291 -19.48 -2.21 33.27
CA PRO A 291 -19.37 -0.79 33.51
C PRO A 291 -17.90 -0.36 33.59
N ARG A 292 -17.60 0.87 33.14
CA ARG A 292 -16.40 1.59 33.60
C ARG A 292 -16.49 1.60 35.13
N PRO A 293 -15.57 0.95 35.86
CA PRO A 293 -15.58 1.13 37.29
C PRO A 293 -15.23 2.59 37.56
N VAL A 294 -16.14 3.27 38.27
CA VAL A 294 -15.98 4.61 38.84
C VAL A 294 -14.56 4.68 39.41
N PRO A 295 -13.75 5.72 39.09
CA PRO A 295 -12.46 5.88 39.76
C PRO A 295 -12.75 5.82 41.26
N ALA A 296 -12.02 5.00 42.01
CA ALA A 296 -12.17 4.92 43.45
C ALA A 296 -11.91 6.33 43.98
N GLY A 297 -13.00 7.08 44.19
CA GLY A 297 -12.97 8.35 44.86
C GLY A 297 -12.46 8.07 46.25
N ASP A 298 -11.22 8.52 46.48
CA ASP A 298 -10.76 9.09 47.72
C ASP A 298 -11.66 8.75 48.92
N GLN A 299 -11.47 7.54 49.47
CA GLN A 299 -11.93 7.25 50.83
C GLN A 299 -11.02 8.03 51.78
N SER A 300 -11.18 9.34 51.79
CA SER A 300 -10.70 10.18 52.88
C SER A 300 -11.46 9.73 54.13
N PRO A 301 -10.78 9.32 55.21
CA PRO A 301 -11.45 8.92 56.43
C PRO A 301 -12.18 10.14 57.01
N LEU A 302 -13.47 9.96 57.29
CA LEU A 302 -14.25 10.88 58.11
C LEU A 302 -13.52 11.08 59.45
N VAL A 303 -12.86 12.23 59.61
CA VAL A 303 -12.41 12.72 60.91
C VAL A 303 -13.67 13.13 61.68
N PRO A 304 -13.98 12.53 62.85
CA PRO A 304 -15.04 13.05 63.69
C PRO A 304 -14.58 14.37 64.29
N GLN A 305 -15.29 15.47 64.00
CA GLN A 305 -15.12 16.72 64.72
C GLN A 305 -15.70 16.54 66.13
N SER A 306 -14.82 16.62 67.12
CA SER A 306 -15.12 16.67 68.55
C SER A 306 -15.97 17.88 68.91
N LEU A 307 -16.92 17.68 69.82
CA LEU A 307 -17.44 18.70 70.73
C LEU A 307 -16.57 18.75 71.99
#